data_AF-K1R3M5-F1
#
_entry.id   AF-K1R3M5-F1
#
_cell.length_a   1.000
_cell.length_b   1.000
_cell.length_c   1.000
_cell.angle_alpha   90.00
_cell.angle_beta   90.00
_cell.angle_gamma   90.00
#
_symmetry.space_group_name_H-M   'P 1'
#
loop_
_entity.id
_entity.type
_entity.pdbx_description
1 polymer ?
#
loop_
_entity_poly.entity_id
_entity_poly.type
_entity_poly.pdbx_seq_one_letter_code
_entity_poly.pdbx_strand_id
1 'polypeptide(L)'
;MRGAGKGFTTHFYINGDEHYQSKSLLVNPKRYRNFDTFLDDATKSLNPRFGAIRNVYTPLGKHKITNFDDLREDGQYVAAGVERYKKIGKPRKILITKVDMSDLIKSEKLRKKDGKGRFIFRLKARALGKNKEVRGFTSLKCYFGLIVILAG
;
A
#
# COMPACT_ATOMS: atom_id res chain seq x y z
N MET A 1 19.33 -5.92 -15.73
CA MET A 1 19.39 -7.17 -14.95
C MET A 1 19.48 -6.79 -13.48
N ARG A 2 18.47 -7.07 -12.64
CA ARG A 2 18.56 -6.75 -11.19
C ARG A 2 19.38 -7.85 -10.51
N GLY A 3 20.49 -7.44 -9.89
CA GLY A 3 21.51 -8.30 -9.30
C GLY A 3 20.99 -9.22 -8.20
N ALA A 4 21.77 -10.28 -8.01
CA ALA A 4 21.71 -11.30 -6.97
C ALA A 4 20.86 -10.97 -5.71
N GLY A 5 19.84 -11.79 -5.45
CA GLY A 5 19.53 -12.37 -4.13
C GLY A 5 19.39 -11.46 -2.90
N LYS A 6 19.25 -10.15 -3.06
CA LYS A 6 19.19 -9.21 -1.94
C LYS A 6 17.80 -9.26 -1.32
N GLY A 7 17.71 -9.62 -0.03
CA GLY A 7 16.50 -9.43 0.75
C GLY A 7 16.22 -7.94 0.93
N PHE A 8 14.95 -7.59 1.09
CA PHE A 8 14.52 -6.21 1.34
C PHE A 8 13.81 -6.14 2.69
N THR A 9 13.95 -5.00 3.37
CA THR A 9 13.29 -4.78 4.66
C THR A 9 11.93 -4.17 4.42
N THR A 10 10.92 -4.57 5.18
CA THR A 10 9.57 -3.98 5.12
C THR A 10 8.92 -3.94 6.50
N HIS A 11 7.98 -3.03 6.72
CA HIS A 11 7.39 -2.77 8.03
C HIS A 11 6.00 -3.36 8.15
N PHE A 12 5.77 -4.12 9.21
CA PHE A 12 4.47 -4.73 9.52
C PHE A 12 3.85 -4.14 10.78
N TYR A 13 2.55 -3.89 10.69
CA TYR A 13 1.68 -3.54 11.80
C TYR A 13 0.71 -4.69 12.08
N ILE A 14 0.18 -4.76 13.29
CA ILE A 14 -0.80 -5.78 13.68
C ILE A 14 -2.21 -5.21 13.51
N ASN A 15 -3.07 -5.98 12.85
CA ASN A 15 -4.47 -5.63 12.65
C ASN A 15 -5.19 -5.44 13.98
N GLY A 16 -5.82 -4.27 14.17
CA GLY A 16 -6.56 -3.96 15.39
C GLY A 16 -5.70 -3.65 16.62
N ASP A 17 -4.37 -3.55 16.49
CA ASP A 17 -3.49 -3.11 17.58
C ASP A 17 -2.96 -1.70 17.31
N GLU A 18 -3.56 -0.71 17.99
CA GLU A 18 -3.20 0.70 17.86
C GLU A 18 -1.96 1.12 18.65
N HIS A 19 -1.53 0.27 19.58
CA HIS A 19 -0.39 0.52 20.47
C HIS A 19 0.87 -0.19 19.96
N TYR A 20 0.71 -1.21 19.11
CA TYR A 20 1.83 -1.89 18.48
C TYR A 20 2.65 -0.95 17.60
N GLN A 21 3.94 -0.85 17.91
CA GLN A 21 4.90 -0.20 17.03
C GLN A 21 5.21 -1.12 15.86
N SER A 22 5.31 -0.57 14.64
CA SER A 22 5.65 -1.39 13.47
C SER A 22 6.96 -2.14 13.68
N LYS A 23 6.99 -3.41 13.28
CA LYS A 23 8.21 -4.22 13.28
C LYS A 23 8.71 -4.42 11.86
N SER A 24 10.01 -4.20 11.66
CA SER A 24 10.67 -4.42 10.38
C SER A 24 11.01 -5.90 10.21
N LEU A 25 10.63 -6.49 9.08
CA LEU A 25 10.99 -7.86 8.70
C LEU A 25 11.84 -7.85 7.43
N LEU A 26 12.90 -8.64 7.43
CA LEU A 26 13.73 -8.89 6.25
C LEU A 26 13.07 -9.97 5.38
N VAL A 27 12.58 -9.57 4.22
CA VAL A 27 11.94 -10.47 3.26
C VAL A 27 12.97 -10.86 2.21
N ASN A 28 13.31 -12.15 2.19
CA ASN A 28 14.09 -12.75 1.12
C ASN A 28 13.23 -13.76 0.36
N PRO A 29 12.63 -13.39 -0.79
CA PRO A 29 11.74 -14.26 -1.55
C PRO A 29 12.39 -15.59 -1.95
N LYS A 30 13.72 -15.65 -2.11
CA LYS A 30 14.44 -16.89 -2.44
C LYS A 30 14.51 -17.89 -1.28
N ARG A 31 14.34 -17.43 -0.04
CA ARG A 31 14.35 -18.26 1.17
C ARG A 31 13.01 -18.98 1.38
N TYR A 32 11.94 -18.45 0.80
CA TYR A 32 10.58 -18.95 1.01
C TYR A 32 10.10 -19.70 -0.23
N ARG A 33 9.56 -20.90 -0.03
CA ARG A 33 8.97 -21.69 -1.12
C ARG A 33 7.65 -21.07 -1.62
N ASN A 34 6.89 -20.48 -0.70
CA ASN A 34 5.60 -19.85 -0.96
C ASN A 34 5.38 -18.68 0.02
N PHE A 35 4.35 -17.89 -0.24
CA PHE A 35 3.98 -16.77 0.62
C PHE A 35 3.51 -17.24 2.00
N ASP A 36 2.86 -18.40 2.10
CA ASP A 36 2.37 -18.95 3.38
C ASP A 36 3.50 -19.25 4.36
N THR A 37 4.63 -19.80 3.90
CA THR A 37 5.81 -20.03 4.75
C THR A 37 6.36 -18.72 5.30
N PHE A 38 6.30 -17.64 4.51
CA PHE A 38 6.65 -16.32 4.98
C PHE A 38 5.66 -15.80 6.04
N LEU A 39 4.36 -16.05 5.88
CA LEU A 39 3.35 -15.69 6.88
C LEU A 39 3.56 -16.43 8.21
N ASP A 40 3.99 -17.68 8.18
CA ASP A 40 4.34 -18.44 9.38
C ASP A 40 5.57 -17.87 10.10
N ASP A 41 6.61 -17.48 9.35
CA ASP A 41 7.82 -16.85 9.92
C ASP A 41 7.51 -15.43 10.44
N ALA A 42 6.67 -14.69 9.71
CA ALA A 42 6.16 -13.40 10.16
C ALA A 42 5.30 -13.54 11.42
N THR A 43 4.54 -14.63 11.57
CA THR A 43 3.75 -14.92 12.78
C THR A 43 4.66 -15.09 13.98
N LYS A 44 5.72 -15.89 13.85
CA LYS A 44 6.72 -16.08 14.92
C LYS A 44 7.43 -14.77 15.26
N SER A 45 7.71 -13.96 14.25
CA SER A 45 8.41 -12.69 14.41
C SER A 45 7.53 -11.61 15.05
N LEU A 46 6.26 -11.49 14.66
CA LEU A 46 5.34 -10.45 15.13
C LEU A 46 4.59 -10.85 16.40
N ASN A 47 4.38 -12.14 16.60
CA ASN A 47 3.67 -12.77 17.71
C ASN A 47 2.36 -12.02 18.08
N PRO A 48 1.41 -11.89 17.14
CA PRO A 48 0.20 -11.11 17.37
C PRO A 48 -0.77 -11.85 18.29
N ARG A 49 -1.56 -11.09 19.05
CA ARG A 49 -2.51 -11.64 20.04
C ARG A 49 -3.59 -12.54 19.44
N PHE A 50 -3.93 -12.33 18.16
CA PHE A 50 -4.91 -13.14 17.43
C PHE A 50 -4.34 -14.47 16.90
N GLY A 51 -3.05 -14.76 17.10
CA GLY A 51 -2.41 -16.01 16.67
C GLY A 51 -1.79 -15.92 15.27
N ALA A 52 -2.14 -16.85 14.37
CA ALA A 52 -1.48 -16.96 13.07
C ALA A 52 -1.89 -15.85 12.09
N ILE A 53 -0.90 -15.26 11.41
CA ILE A 53 -1.12 -14.33 10.31
C ILE A 53 -1.54 -15.14 9.08
N ARG A 54 -2.70 -14.79 8.51
CA ARG A 54 -3.26 -15.44 7.31
C ARG A 54 -3.42 -14.47 6.15
N ASN A 55 -3.47 -13.18 6.45
CA ASN A 55 -3.71 -12.13 5.50
C ASN A 55 -2.74 -10.99 5.77
N VAL A 56 -2.21 -10.41 4.70
CA VAL A 56 -1.46 -9.16 4.76
C VAL A 56 -2.21 -8.16 3.90
N TYR A 57 -2.51 -7.00 4.46
CA TYR A 57 -3.19 -5.92 3.79
C TYR A 57 -2.28 -4.73 3.61
N THR A 58 -2.61 -3.89 2.64
CA THR A 58 -2.00 -2.56 2.61
C THR A 58 -2.46 -1.73 3.82
N PRO A 59 -1.73 -0.67 4.22
CA PRO A 59 -2.07 0.20 5.35
C PRO A 59 -3.47 0.81 5.28
N LEU A 60 -4.06 0.93 4.07
CA LEU A 60 -5.43 1.40 3.87
C LEU A 60 -6.48 0.29 3.88
N GLY A 61 -6.09 -0.98 3.95
CA GLY A 61 -6.99 -2.14 3.97
C GLY A 61 -7.70 -2.42 2.65
N LYS A 62 -7.33 -1.75 1.55
CA LYS A 62 -8.01 -1.90 0.24
C LYS A 62 -7.57 -3.13 -0.54
N HIS A 63 -6.29 -3.47 -0.46
CA HIS A 63 -5.70 -4.56 -1.24
C HIS A 63 -5.08 -5.61 -0.31
N LYS A 64 -5.32 -6.88 -0.60
CA LYS A 64 -4.69 -8.02 0.07
C LYS A 64 -3.45 -8.41 -0.72
N ILE A 65 -2.33 -8.48 -0.02
CA ILE A 65 -1.06 -8.97 -0.56
C ILE A 65 -1.11 -10.49 -0.61
N THR A 66 -0.80 -11.05 -1.78
CA THR A 66 -0.80 -12.51 -1.99
C THR A 66 0.58 -13.05 -2.35
N ASN A 67 1.45 -12.20 -2.92
CA ASN A 67 2.76 -12.59 -3.42
C ASN A 67 3.84 -11.60 -2.98
N PHE A 68 5.11 -12.04 -3.10
CA PHE A 68 6.27 -11.19 -2.81
C PHE A 68 6.44 -10.02 -3.78
N ASP A 69 5.91 -10.10 -5.00
CA ASP A 69 5.96 -9.01 -5.99
C ASP A 69 5.16 -7.77 -5.58
N ASP A 70 4.15 -7.95 -4.73
CA ASP A 70 3.35 -6.85 -4.18
C ASP A 70 4.03 -6.20 -2.96
N LEU A 71 5.02 -6.89 -2.37
CA LEU A 71 5.84 -6.36 -1.30
C LEU A 71 6.93 -5.43 -1.85
N ARG A 72 7.18 -4.35 -1.12
CA ARG A 72 8.18 -3.33 -1.47
C ARG A 72 9.14 -3.12 -0.32
N GLU A 73 10.38 -2.81 -0.69
CA GLU A 73 11.40 -2.29 0.22
C GLU A 73 10.89 -1.03 0.92
N ASP A 74 11.09 -0.99 2.23
CA ASP A 74 10.60 0.03 3.16
C ASP A 74 9.09 0.31 3.10
N GLY A 75 8.33 -0.61 2.49
CA GLY A 75 6.87 -0.56 2.46
C GLY A 75 6.25 -0.77 3.83
N GLN A 76 4.99 -0.38 3.97
CA GLN A 76 4.20 -0.62 5.17
C GLN A 76 3.05 -1.56 4.86
N TYR A 77 2.80 -2.50 5.76
CA TYR A 77 1.76 -3.52 5.60
C TYR A 77 1.10 -3.85 6.94
N VAL A 78 -0.13 -4.36 6.90
CA VAL A 78 -0.90 -4.76 8.08
C VAL A 78 -1.11 -6.26 8.05
N ALA A 79 -0.54 -6.95 9.03
CA ALA A 79 -0.72 -8.36 9.25
C ALA A 79 -2.04 -8.62 10.00
N ALA A 80 -2.85 -9.52 9.46
CA ALA A 80 -4.14 -9.91 10.00
C ALA A 80 -4.27 -11.44 10.02
N GLY A 81 -5.04 -11.96 10.96
CA GLY A 81 -5.45 -13.36 10.98
C GLY A 81 -6.61 -13.62 10.01
N VAL A 82 -7.50 -14.52 10.41
CA VAL A 82 -8.80 -14.79 9.75
C VAL A 82 -9.83 -13.69 9.97
N GLU A 83 -9.55 -12.74 10.87
CA GLU A 83 -10.43 -11.62 11.15
C GLU A 83 -10.44 -10.56 10.03
N ARG A 84 -11.49 -9.73 10.05
CA ARG A 84 -11.63 -8.60 9.13
C ARG A 84 -10.59 -7.53 9.44
N TYR A 85 -10.17 -6.82 8.41
CA TYR A 85 -9.29 -5.66 8.55
C TYR A 85 -9.94 -4.59 9.45
N LYS A 86 -9.20 -4.17 10.47
CA LYS A 86 -9.50 -3.09 11.41
C LYS A 86 -8.51 -1.98 11.14
N LYS A 87 -9.03 -0.79 10.83
CA LYS A 87 -8.20 0.35 10.46
C LYS A 87 -7.34 0.78 11.65
N ILE A 88 -6.03 0.71 11.47
CA ILE A 88 -5.06 1.28 12.40
C ILE A 88 -4.91 2.78 12.12
N GLY A 89 -5.00 3.62 13.16
CA GLY A 89 -4.96 5.08 13.00
C GLY A 89 -3.62 5.68 12.59
N LYS A 90 -2.55 4.88 12.49
CA LYS A 90 -1.15 5.37 12.49
C LYS A 90 -0.22 4.83 11.39
N PRO A 91 -0.60 4.73 10.10
CA PRO A 91 0.41 4.52 9.07
C PRO A 91 1.36 5.73 9.03
N ARG A 92 2.68 5.53 8.93
CA ARG A 92 3.60 6.68 8.78
C ARG A 92 3.32 7.31 7.43
N LYS A 93 2.93 8.60 7.41
CA LYS A 93 2.58 9.35 6.19
C LYS A 93 3.62 9.30 5.07
N ILE A 94 4.89 9.06 5.42
CA ILE A 94 6.03 9.11 4.50
C ILE A 94 6.22 7.79 3.73
N LEU A 95 5.62 6.67 4.17
CA LEU A 95 5.89 5.33 3.62
C LEU A 95 4.67 4.66 2.97
N ILE A 96 3.64 5.45 2.62
CA ILE A 96 2.50 4.96 1.84
C ILE A 96 3.03 4.47 0.50
N THR A 97 2.91 3.18 0.23
CA THR A 97 3.54 2.55 -0.94
C THR A 97 2.96 3.11 -2.24
N LYS A 98 3.71 3.00 -3.35
CA LYS A 98 3.21 3.29 -4.70
C LYS A 98 1.91 2.52 -5.03
N VAL A 99 1.73 1.34 -4.41
CA VAL A 99 0.51 0.51 -4.53
C VAL A 99 -0.67 1.21 -3.88
N ASP A 100 -0.53 1.66 -2.62
CA ASP A 100 -1.56 2.44 -1.92
C ASP A 100 -1.87 3.77 -2.62
N MET A 101 -0.85 4.46 -3.14
CA MET A 101 -1.02 5.69 -3.90
C MET A 101 -1.83 5.46 -5.17
N SER A 102 -1.56 4.37 -5.90
CA SER A 102 -2.29 4.03 -7.13
C SER A 102 -3.77 3.73 -6.85
N ASP A 103 -4.07 3.03 -5.75
CA ASP A 103 -5.45 2.70 -5.35
C ASP A 103 -6.20 3.86 -4.68
N LEU A 104 -5.46 4.83 -4.13
CA LEU A 104 -6.01 6.12 -3.71
C LEU A 104 -6.39 6.97 -4.93
N ILE A 105 -5.52 7.08 -5.94
CA ILE A 105 -5.75 7.86 -7.17
C ILE A 105 -6.91 7.29 -7.99
N LYS A 106 -7.09 5.96 -8.01
CA LYS A 106 -8.22 5.32 -8.71
C LYS A 106 -9.59 5.65 -8.12
N SER A 107 -9.66 6.12 -6.86
CA SER A 107 -10.93 6.12 -6.11
C SER A 107 -11.85 7.34 -6.23
N GLU A 108 -11.57 8.34 -7.07
CA GLU A 108 -12.60 9.36 -7.39
C GLU A 108 -12.36 9.98 -8.77
N LYS A 109 -12.84 9.29 -9.82
CA LYS A 109 -12.79 9.74 -11.21
C LYS A 109 -14.14 10.33 -11.59
N LEU A 110 -14.49 11.51 -11.06
CA LEU A 110 -15.66 12.23 -11.57
C LEU A 110 -15.36 12.73 -12.98
N ARG A 111 -15.95 12.08 -13.99
CA ARG A 111 -15.99 12.58 -15.37
C ARG A 111 -16.99 13.73 -15.42
N LYS A 112 -16.50 14.95 -15.66
CA LYS A 112 -17.35 16.05 -16.13
C LYS A 112 -16.85 16.49 -17.50
N LYS A 113 -17.75 16.60 -18.49
CA LYS A 113 -17.44 17.30 -19.73
C LYS A 113 -17.61 18.80 -19.46
N ASP A 114 -16.68 19.63 -19.92
CA ASP A 114 -16.94 21.07 -19.99
C ASP A 114 -18.00 21.36 -21.06
N GLY A 115 -18.52 22.60 -21.10
CA GLY A 115 -19.48 23.04 -22.11
C GLY A 115 -18.94 22.98 -23.57
N LYS A 116 -17.67 22.58 -23.75
CA LYS A 116 -16.98 22.38 -25.03
C LYS A 116 -16.66 20.90 -25.31
N GLY A 117 -17.21 19.97 -24.52
CA GLY A 117 -17.08 18.52 -24.73
C GLY A 117 -15.79 17.86 -24.23
N ARG A 118 -14.89 18.59 -23.57
CA ARG A 118 -13.59 18.07 -23.08
C ARG A 118 -13.73 17.43 -21.71
N PHE A 119 -13.03 16.32 -21.49
CA PHE A 119 -13.00 15.63 -20.20
C PHE A 119 -12.16 16.42 -19.18
N ILE A 120 -12.80 16.88 -18.11
CA ILE A 120 -12.12 17.41 -16.93
C ILE A 120 -12.00 16.29 -15.90
N PHE A 121 -10.76 15.95 -15.53
CA PHE A 121 -10.47 15.04 -14.43
C PHE A 121 -10.33 15.85 -13.14
N ARG A 122 -11.24 15.66 -12.18
CA ARG A 122 -11.11 16.24 -10.83
C ARG A 122 -10.60 15.18 -9.88
N LEU A 123 -9.33 15.27 -9.47
CA LEU A 123 -8.81 14.41 -8.41
C LEU A 123 -9.12 15.06 -7.06
N LYS A 124 -9.86 14.34 -6.21
CA LYS A 124 -9.88 14.61 -4.77
C LYS A 124 -8.95 13.61 -4.09
N ALA A 125 -7.71 14.02 -3.83
CA ALA A 125 -6.78 13.22 -3.03
C ALA A 125 -7.17 13.32 -1.54
N ARG A 126 -8.12 12.51 -1.09
CA ARG A 126 -8.66 12.59 0.29
C ARG A 126 -7.64 12.25 1.38
N ALA A 127 -6.52 11.58 1.07
CA ALA A 127 -5.59 11.07 2.07
C ALA A 127 -4.41 12.01 2.43
N LEU A 128 -4.17 13.10 1.70
CA LEU A 128 -3.02 13.99 1.97
C LEU A 128 -3.39 15.32 2.64
N GLY A 129 -4.65 15.52 3.06
CA GLY A 129 -5.09 16.77 3.70
C GLY A 129 -4.91 18.02 2.81
N LYS A 130 -4.61 17.85 1.53
CA LYS A 130 -4.41 18.91 0.54
C LYS A 130 -5.38 18.67 -0.62
N ASN A 131 -6.42 19.50 -0.71
CA ASN A 131 -7.25 19.59 -1.91
C ASN A 131 -6.46 20.34 -2.98
N LYS A 132 -5.69 19.63 -3.81
CA LYS A 132 -5.11 20.20 -5.04
C LYS A 132 -6.00 19.84 -6.23
N GLU A 133 -6.63 20.85 -6.80
CA GLU A 133 -7.36 20.72 -8.07
C GLU A 133 -6.37 20.86 -9.21
N VAL A 134 -6.14 19.78 -9.96
CA VAL A 134 -5.24 19.79 -11.11
C VAL A 134 -6.08 19.78 -12.38
N ARG A 135 -6.03 20.86 -13.16
CA ARG A 135 -6.74 21.00 -14.45
C ARG A 135 -5.74 20.82 -15.60
N GLY A 136 -6.18 20.27 -16.74
CA GLY A 136 -5.43 20.37 -18.00
C GLY A 136 -4.83 19.09 -18.60
N PHE A 137 -5.14 17.89 -18.08
CA PHE A 137 -4.65 16.66 -18.69
C PHE A 137 -5.65 16.09 -19.71
N THR A 138 -5.24 16.03 -20.97
CA THR A 138 -6.02 15.46 -22.08
C THR A 138 -6.03 13.92 -22.08
N SER A 139 -5.12 13.29 -21.32
CA SER A 139 -5.01 11.83 -21.22
C SER A 139 -4.65 11.37 -19.80
N LEU A 140 -5.25 10.26 -19.39
CA LEU A 140 -5.01 9.61 -18.10
C LEU A 140 -3.53 9.19 -17.93
N LYS A 141 -2.83 8.88 -19.04
CA LYS A 141 -1.43 8.47 -19.03
C LYS A 141 -0.49 9.61 -18.59
N CYS A 142 -0.72 10.83 -19.05
CA CYS A 142 0.05 12.01 -18.66
C CYS A 142 -0.15 12.38 -17.18
N TYR A 143 -1.36 12.11 -16.67
CA TYR A 143 -1.74 12.39 -15.30
C TYR A 143 -1.07 11.47 -14.26
N PHE A 144 -1.00 10.15 -14.55
CA PHE A 144 -0.27 9.21 -13.70
C PHE A 144 1.23 9.53 -13.65
N GLY A 145 1.82 10.02 -14.76
CA GLY A 145 3.20 10.48 -14.80
C GLY A 145 3.46 11.66 -13.85
N LEU A 146 2.61 12.69 -13.86
CA LEU A 146 2.76 13.86 -12.98
C LEU A 146 2.63 13.51 -11.49
N ILE A 147 1.70 12.61 -11.12
CA ILE A 147 1.54 12.25 -9.71
C ILE A 147 2.74 11.48 -9.17
N VAL A 148 3.35 10.62 -9.98
CA VAL A 148 4.57 9.91 -9.57
C VAL A 148 5.74 10.89 -9.39
N ILE A 149 5.80 11.95 -10.19
CA ILE A 149 6.83 13.00 -10.08
C ILE A 149 6.62 13.88 -8.84
N LEU A 150 5.38 14.21 -8.49
CA LEU A 150 5.07 15.06 -7.33
C LEU A 150 5.10 14.32 -5.98
N ALA A 151 5.19 12.98 -5.99
CA ALA A 151 5.21 12.13 -4.80
C ALA A 151 6.58 11.48 -4.51
N GLY A 152 7.60 11.78 -5.32
CA GLY A 152 9.01 11.52 -5.01
C GLY A 152 9.68 12.80 -4.51
#